data_AF-A0A1H9S711-F1
#
_entry.id   AF-A0A1H9S711-F1
#
_cell.length_a   1.000
_cell.length_b   1.000
_cell.length_c   1.000
_cell.angle_alpha   90.00
_cell.angle_beta   90.00
_cell.angle_gamma   90.00
#
_symmetry.space_group_name_H-M   'P 1'
#
loop_
_entity.id
_entity.type
_entity.pdbx_description
1 polymer ?
#
loop_
_entity_poly.entity_id
_entity_poly.type
_entity_poly.pdbx_seq_one_letter_code
_entity_poly.pdbx_strand_id
1 'polypeptide(L)'
;MLGKANGYQHLWVDATGTPEAGNATLTWLNNQRFYTYRMLLPEGAKIILAESGANDPNFNLRREPVLIQRLSLSSATDATFVSVLEPHGFYDPAGETVTDSKSCIAALRHFRVTDADIVVLELTDGRTVTLAVADEADAAKVHQAVVDGKALGWTGHVGRFDERTAGEARQEVASGQRP
;
A
#
# COMPACT_ATOMS: atom_id res chain seq x y z
N MET A 1 14.74 23.02 -3.60
CA MET A 1 15.02 22.46 -2.25
C MET A 1 13.71 22.23 -1.53
N LEU A 2 13.60 21.15 -0.74
CA LEU A 2 12.37 20.74 -0.07
C LEU A 2 12.06 21.56 1.20
N GLY A 3 13.09 22.03 1.91
CA GLY A 3 12.96 22.85 3.12
C GLY A 3 14.26 23.56 3.48
N LYS A 4 14.25 24.31 4.58
CA LYS A 4 15.37 25.20 4.97
C LYS A 4 16.29 24.61 6.05
N ALA A 5 15.87 23.58 6.78
CA ALA A 5 16.58 23.06 7.93
C ALA A 5 16.30 21.57 8.18
N ASN A 6 17.03 20.97 9.13
CA ASN A 6 16.81 19.61 9.66
C ASN A 6 16.85 18.50 8.60
N GLY A 7 17.73 18.64 7.61
CA GLY A 7 17.95 17.66 6.55
C GLY A 7 17.16 17.96 5.28
N TYR A 8 16.04 18.68 5.37
CA TYR A 8 15.21 19.02 4.21
C TYR A 8 15.92 19.97 3.23
N GLN A 9 16.92 20.72 3.70
CA GLN A 9 17.78 21.54 2.85
C GLN A 9 18.69 20.73 1.93
N HIS A 10 18.79 19.41 2.13
CA HIS A 10 19.60 18.53 1.30
C HIS A 10 18.83 17.77 0.23
N LEU A 11 17.52 18.06 0.09
CA LEU A 11 16.63 17.42 -0.86
C LEU A 11 16.15 18.39 -1.95
N TRP A 12 16.28 18.01 -3.22
CA TRP A 12 15.56 18.60 -4.35
C TRP A 12 14.14 18.05 -4.42
N VAL A 13 13.21 18.85 -4.95
CA VAL A 13 11.83 18.40 -5.17
C VAL A 13 11.68 18.18 -6.65
N ASP A 14 11.38 16.95 -7.03
CA ASP A 14 11.22 16.57 -8.44
C ASP A 14 9.77 16.70 -8.85
N ALA A 15 8.84 16.26 -7.99
CA ALA A 15 7.41 16.35 -8.24
C ALA A 15 6.60 16.39 -6.93
N THR A 16 5.41 16.98 -7.01
CA THR A 16 4.41 16.93 -5.95
C THR A 16 3.05 16.58 -6.54
N GLY A 17 2.27 15.74 -5.85
CA GLY A 17 0.93 15.36 -6.29
C GLY A 17 -0.05 15.23 -5.12
N THR A 18 -1.34 15.32 -5.43
CA THR A 18 -2.47 15.04 -4.53
C THR A 18 -3.32 13.94 -5.16
N PRO A 19 -2.93 12.67 -5.02
CA PRO A 19 -3.68 11.56 -5.59
C PRO A 19 -5.10 11.52 -5.03
N GLU A 20 -6.07 11.13 -5.86
CA GLU A 20 -7.46 10.93 -5.42
C GLU A 20 -7.57 9.80 -4.38
N ALA A 21 -8.68 9.81 -3.64
CA ALA A 21 -8.93 8.84 -2.59
C ALA A 21 -8.93 7.40 -3.13
N GLY A 22 -8.14 6.55 -2.49
CA GLY A 22 -8.21 5.11 -2.67
C GLY A 22 -7.35 4.56 -3.80
N ASN A 23 -6.06 4.89 -3.88
CA ASN A 23 -4.93 3.98 -4.23
C ASN A 23 -3.73 4.73 -4.84
N ALA A 24 -3.08 5.62 -4.09
CA ALA A 24 -1.78 6.15 -4.51
C ALA A 24 -0.78 4.98 -4.59
N THR A 25 -0.20 4.75 -5.77
CA THR A 25 0.73 3.65 -6.00
C THR A 25 2.02 4.14 -6.64
N LEU A 26 3.14 3.58 -6.20
CA LEU A 26 4.45 3.71 -6.84
C LEU A 26 4.97 2.31 -7.12
N THR A 27 5.24 2.00 -8.39
CA THR A 27 5.84 0.72 -8.81
C THR A 27 7.25 0.97 -9.32
N TRP A 28 8.21 0.15 -8.90
CA TRP A 28 9.55 0.16 -9.45
C TRP A 28 10.09 -1.27 -9.62
N LEU A 29 11.10 -1.39 -10.47
CA LEU A 29 11.87 -2.62 -10.64
C LEU A 29 13.17 -2.48 -9.84
N ASN A 30 13.50 -3.47 -9.02
CA ASN A 30 14.80 -3.58 -8.39
C ASN A 30 15.40 -4.95 -8.74
N ASN A 31 16.53 -4.94 -9.44
CA ASN A 31 17.11 -6.11 -10.09
C ASN A 31 16.08 -6.85 -10.96
N GLN A 32 15.69 -8.06 -10.56
CA GLN A 32 14.79 -8.94 -11.31
C GLN A 32 13.37 -8.97 -10.72
N ARG A 33 13.02 -8.07 -9.80
CA ARG A 33 11.74 -8.11 -9.07
C ARG A 33 11.07 -6.75 -9.01
N PHE A 34 9.77 -6.72 -9.25
CA PHE A 34 8.96 -5.52 -9.11
C PHE A 34 8.53 -5.33 -7.66
N TYR A 35 8.38 -4.07 -7.28
CA TYR A 35 7.86 -3.66 -5.98
C TYR A 35 6.77 -2.62 -6.23
N THR A 36 5.58 -2.88 -5.71
CA THR A 36 4.49 -1.89 -5.68
C THR A 36 4.29 -1.42 -4.25
N TYR A 37 4.47 -0.12 -4.01
CA TYR A 37 4.10 0.53 -2.77
C TYR A 37 2.75 1.23 -2.93
N ARG A 38 1.74 0.70 -2.23
CA ARG A 38 0.36 1.22 -2.25
C ARG A 38 0.08 1.94 -0.94
N MET A 39 -0.49 3.14 -1.02
CA MET A 39 -0.72 4.02 0.11
C MET A 39 -2.19 4.43 0.18
N LEU A 40 -2.74 4.41 1.40
CA LEU A 40 -3.95 5.14 1.76
C LEU A 40 -3.55 6.46 2.38
N LEU A 41 -3.76 7.52 1.60
CA LEU A 41 -3.44 8.86 2.01
C LEU A 41 -4.59 9.44 2.84
N PRO A 42 -4.31 10.03 4.01
CA PRO A 42 -5.27 10.86 4.70
C PRO A 42 -5.78 11.97 3.78
N GLU A 43 -7.02 12.42 4.01
CA GLU A 43 -7.58 13.54 3.24
C GLU A 43 -6.67 14.78 3.35
N GLY A 44 -6.43 15.44 2.21
CA GLY A 44 -5.55 16.61 2.13
C GLY A 44 -4.04 16.30 2.16
N ALA A 45 -3.63 15.03 2.28
CA ALA A 45 -2.23 14.66 2.18
C ALA A 45 -1.69 14.82 0.74
N LYS A 46 -0.39 15.06 0.64
CA LYS A 46 0.37 15.19 -0.60
C LYS A 46 1.43 14.10 -0.69
N ILE A 47 1.72 13.68 -1.91
CA ILE A 47 2.91 12.90 -2.24
C ILE A 47 3.98 13.85 -2.77
N ILE A 48 5.22 13.65 -2.34
CA ILE A 48 6.38 14.38 -2.84
C ILE A 48 7.44 13.37 -3.28
N LEU A 49 7.90 13.50 -4.52
CA LEU A 49 9.11 12.86 -5.01
C LEU A 49 10.26 13.86 -4.90
N ALA A 50 11.36 13.41 -4.32
CA ALA A 50 12.54 14.21 -4.04
C ALA A 50 13.82 13.40 -4.27
N GLU A 51 14.95 14.10 -4.42
CA GLU A 51 16.28 13.49 -4.57
C GLU A 51 17.29 14.18 -3.65
N SER A 52 18.21 13.44 -3.04
CA SER A 52 19.34 14.02 -2.29
C SER A 52 20.39 14.69 -3.17
N GLY A 53 21.04 15.73 -2.63
CA GLY A 53 22.13 16.45 -3.31
C GLY A 53 21.93 17.97 -3.34
N ALA A 54 20.89 18.49 -2.68
CA ALA A 54 20.79 19.93 -2.50
C ALA A 54 21.81 20.44 -1.47
N ASN A 55 22.31 21.67 -1.69
CA ASN A 55 23.31 22.31 -0.82
C ASN A 55 24.56 21.44 -0.56
N ASP A 56 25.00 20.67 -1.55
CA ASP A 56 26.19 19.82 -1.46
C ASP A 56 27.25 20.21 -2.52
N PRO A 57 27.97 21.33 -2.32
CA PRO A 57 28.93 21.84 -3.30
C PRO A 57 30.16 20.95 -3.49
N ASN A 58 30.42 20.06 -2.52
CA ASN A 58 31.56 19.16 -2.53
C ASN A 58 31.20 17.75 -3.06
N PHE A 59 29.95 17.54 -3.50
CA PHE A 59 29.48 16.26 -4.04
C PHE A 59 29.69 15.08 -3.08
N ASN A 60 29.45 15.30 -1.80
CA ASN A 60 29.59 14.27 -0.76
C ASN A 60 28.37 13.35 -0.66
N LEU A 61 27.19 13.81 -1.09
CA LEU A 61 25.95 13.05 -1.04
C LEU A 61 25.77 12.26 -2.33
N ARG A 62 25.48 10.96 -2.18
CA ARG A 62 24.96 10.16 -3.29
C ARG A 62 23.57 10.70 -3.67
N ARG A 63 23.22 10.56 -4.95
CA ARG A 63 21.86 10.80 -5.42
C ARG A 63 20.98 9.63 -4.98
N GLU A 64 19.98 9.93 -4.18
CA GLU A 64 19.04 8.95 -3.65
C GLU A 64 17.61 9.48 -3.78
N PRO A 65 16.71 8.76 -4.46
CA PRO A 65 15.31 9.15 -4.56
C PRO A 65 14.58 8.93 -3.24
N VAL A 66 13.59 9.76 -2.97
CA VAL A 66 12.78 9.75 -1.76
C VAL A 66 11.31 9.97 -2.13
N LEU A 67 10.44 9.14 -1.54
CA LEU A 67 8.98 9.32 -1.56
C LEU A 67 8.52 9.81 -0.17
N ILE A 68 7.80 10.93 -0.12
CA ILE A 68 7.28 11.50 1.13
C ILE A 68 5.77 11.61 1.06
N GLN A 69 5.07 11.02 2.02
CA GLN A 69 3.68 11.31 2.32
C GLN A 69 3.63 12.48 3.31
N ARG A 70 2.97 13.59 2.95
CA ARG A 70 2.93 14.80 3.77
C ARG A 70 1.49 15.24 4.02
N LEU A 71 1.10 15.24 5.29
CA LEU A 71 -0.13 15.88 5.76
C LEU A 71 0.23 17.19 6.47
N SER A 72 -0.49 18.27 6.19
CA SER A 72 -0.28 19.55 6.86
C SER A 72 -1.11 19.64 8.14
N LEU A 73 -0.54 20.20 9.21
CA LEU A 73 -1.19 20.35 10.52
C LEU A 73 -2.39 21.30 10.51
N SER A 74 -2.50 22.18 9.50
CA SER A 74 -3.70 23.00 9.29
C SER A 74 -4.95 22.18 8.95
N SER A 75 -4.78 20.89 8.67
CA SER A 75 -5.82 19.99 8.17
C SER A 75 -6.14 18.81 9.09
N ALA A 76 -5.35 18.53 10.14
CA ALA A 76 -5.60 17.39 11.04
C ALA A 76 -4.84 17.47 12.37
N THR A 77 -5.46 16.96 13.45
CA THR A 77 -4.82 16.71 14.76
C THR A 77 -4.25 15.31 14.88
N ASP A 78 -4.84 14.34 14.17
CA ASP A 78 -4.48 12.93 14.17
C ASP A 78 -4.38 12.42 12.73
N ALA A 79 -3.49 11.46 12.46
CA ALA A 79 -3.30 10.91 11.13
C ALA A 79 -2.90 9.44 11.19
N THR A 80 -3.56 8.61 10.37
CA THR A 80 -3.19 7.21 10.16
C THR A 80 -2.67 7.03 8.75
N PHE A 81 -1.42 6.59 8.62
CA PHE A 81 -0.82 6.24 7.33
C PHE A 81 -0.84 4.72 7.18
N VAL A 82 -1.61 4.23 6.22
CA VAL A 82 -1.67 2.78 5.91
C VAL A 82 -1.04 2.56 4.55
N SER A 83 -0.16 1.57 4.46
CA SER A 83 0.49 1.25 3.20
C SER A 83 0.90 -0.22 3.13
N VAL A 84 1.08 -0.71 1.90
CA VAL A 84 1.56 -2.07 1.63
C VAL A 84 2.69 -1.99 0.64
N LEU A 85 3.79 -2.69 0.94
CA LEU A 85 4.87 -2.95 0.02
C LEU A 85 4.76 -4.38 -0.49
N GLU A 86 4.46 -4.53 -1.77
CA GLU A 86 4.26 -5.82 -2.42
C GLU A 86 5.44 -6.14 -3.34
N PRO A 87 6.27 -7.15 -3.02
CA PRO A 87 7.19 -7.73 -3.99
C PRO A 87 6.43 -8.67 -4.94
N HIS A 88 6.53 -8.46 -6.25
CA HIS A 88 5.86 -9.30 -7.25
C HIS A 88 6.64 -9.39 -8.55
N GLY A 89 6.21 -10.31 -9.41
CA GLY A 89 6.76 -10.53 -10.73
C GLY A 89 8.22 -10.97 -10.76
N PHE A 90 8.66 -11.23 -11.97
CA PHE A 90 10.04 -11.54 -12.29
C PHE A 90 10.39 -10.93 -13.65
N TYR A 91 11.56 -10.31 -13.71
CA TYR A 91 12.16 -9.82 -14.95
C TYR A 91 13.47 -10.58 -15.19
N ASP A 92 13.52 -11.37 -16.25
CA ASP A 92 14.74 -12.01 -16.71
C ASP A 92 15.37 -11.18 -17.83
N PRO A 93 16.43 -10.41 -17.56
CA PRO A 93 17.09 -9.62 -18.60
C PRO A 93 17.83 -10.49 -19.63
N ALA A 94 18.27 -11.70 -19.27
CA ALA A 94 19.02 -12.56 -20.19
C ALA A 94 18.09 -13.30 -21.15
N GLY A 95 16.92 -13.72 -20.65
CA GLY A 95 15.87 -14.35 -21.44
C GLY A 95 14.92 -13.36 -22.11
N GLU A 96 15.02 -12.06 -21.82
CA GLU A 96 14.08 -11.01 -22.25
C GLU A 96 12.61 -11.32 -21.89
N THR A 97 12.37 -11.94 -20.74
CA THR A 97 11.02 -12.33 -20.30
C THR A 97 10.56 -11.57 -19.07
N VAL A 98 9.23 -11.38 -18.98
CA VAL A 98 8.56 -10.76 -17.84
C VAL A 98 7.39 -11.64 -17.42
N THR A 99 7.29 -11.95 -16.13
CA THR A 99 6.13 -12.62 -15.54
C THR A 99 5.58 -11.79 -14.38
N ASP A 100 4.24 -11.75 -14.24
CA ASP A 100 3.52 -11.11 -13.13
C ASP A 100 4.00 -9.69 -12.74
N SER A 101 4.32 -8.86 -13.73
CA SER A 101 4.82 -7.48 -13.53
C SER A 101 3.79 -6.50 -12.98
N LYS A 102 2.52 -6.91 -12.84
CA LYS A 102 1.46 -6.11 -12.24
C LYS A 102 1.21 -6.58 -10.81
N SER A 103 0.96 -5.62 -9.92
CA SER A 103 0.50 -5.87 -8.54
C SER A 103 -0.74 -6.78 -8.53
N CYS A 104 -0.76 -7.76 -7.61
CA CYS A 104 -1.94 -8.62 -7.40
C CYS A 104 -2.93 -8.01 -6.39
N ILE A 105 -2.60 -6.87 -5.78
CA ILE A 105 -3.50 -6.13 -4.89
C ILE A 105 -4.39 -5.24 -5.73
N ALA A 106 -5.69 -5.52 -5.76
CA ALA A 106 -6.70 -4.70 -6.42
C ALA A 106 -7.02 -3.45 -5.59
N ALA A 107 -7.25 -3.62 -4.29
CA ALA A 107 -7.60 -2.53 -3.38
C ALA A 107 -6.97 -2.70 -2.00
N LEU A 108 -6.66 -1.56 -1.38
CA LEU A 108 -6.30 -1.43 0.03
C LEU A 108 -7.36 -0.56 0.68
N ARG A 109 -7.93 -1.00 1.81
CA ARG A 109 -8.92 -0.26 2.58
C ARG A 109 -8.54 -0.28 4.05
N HIS A 110 -8.91 0.77 4.77
CA HIS A 110 -8.66 0.92 6.20
C HIS A 110 -9.92 1.39 6.90
N PHE A 111 -10.14 0.84 8.09
CA PHE A 111 -11.24 1.19 8.98
C PHE A 111 -10.68 1.36 10.38
N ARG A 112 -11.01 2.49 11.00
CA ARG A 112 -10.88 2.64 12.45
C ARG A 112 -12.18 2.18 13.09
N VAL A 113 -12.09 1.17 13.96
CA VAL A 113 -13.19 0.77 14.86
C VAL A 113 -12.87 1.23 16.28
N THR A 114 -13.75 0.93 17.24
CA THR A 114 -13.65 1.45 18.61
C THR A 114 -12.28 1.23 19.26
N ASP A 115 -11.72 0.03 19.13
CA ASP A 115 -10.50 -0.41 19.81
C ASP A 115 -9.46 -1.06 18.87
N ALA A 116 -9.58 -0.83 17.55
CA ALA A 116 -8.69 -1.43 16.57
C ALA A 116 -8.65 -0.68 15.24
N ASP A 117 -7.55 -0.89 14.50
CA ASP A 117 -7.43 -0.59 13.08
C ASP A 117 -7.60 -1.87 12.26
N ILE A 118 -8.42 -1.81 11.21
CA ILE A 118 -8.69 -2.93 10.32
C ILE A 118 -8.23 -2.57 8.92
N VAL A 119 -7.33 -3.35 8.36
CA VAL A 119 -6.76 -3.19 7.02
C VAL A 119 -7.24 -4.34 6.15
N VAL A 120 -7.87 -4.02 5.03
CA VAL A 120 -8.41 -5.00 4.08
C VAL A 120 -7.66 -4.90 2.75
N LEU A 121 -7.12 -6.03 2.31
CA LEU A 121 -6.49 -6.21 1.01
C LEU A 121 -7.40 -7.04 0.12
N GLU A 122 -7.85 -6.48 -0.99
CA GLU A 122 -8.54 -7.25 -2.03
C GLU A 122 -7.53 -7.62 -3.10
N LEU A 123 -7.44 -8.90 -3.41
CA LEU A 123 -6.56 -9.42 -4.45
C LEU A 123 -7.30 -9.56 -5.78
N THR A 124 -6.57 -9.44 -6.89
CA THR A 124 -7.13 -9.52 -8.24
C THR A 124 -7.75 -10.88 -8.59
N ASP A 125 -7.45 -11.92 -7.81
CA ASP A 125 -8.03 -13.27 -7.97
C ASP A 125 -9.28 -13.52 -7.09
N GLY A 126 -9.81 -12.46 -6.48
CA GLY A 126 -11.01 -12.49 -5.65
C GLY A 126 -10.78 -12.92 -4.21
N ARG A 127 -9.53 -13.19 -3.80
CA ARG A 127 -9.19 -13.36 -2.38
C ARG A 127 -9.19 -12.02 -1.65
N THR A 128 -9.47 -12.09 -0.36
CA THR A 128 -9.37 -10.95 0.55
C THR A 128 -8.50 -11.33 1.74
N VAL A 129 -7.56 -10.48 2.12
CA VAL A 129 -6.78 -10.61 3.35
C VAL A 129 -7.11 -9.45 4.25
N THR A 130 -7.64 -9.73 5.43
CA THR A 130 -7.97 -8.71 6.43
C THR A 130 -7.04 -8.87 7.63
N LEU A 131 -6.44 -7.76 8.06
CA LEU A 131 -5.67 -7.66 9.29
C LEU A 131 -6.41 -6.74 10.26
N ALA A 132 -6.64 -7.20 11.47
CA ALA A 132 -7.11 -6.38 12.57
C ALA A 132 -5.95 -6.16 13.55
N VAL A 133 -5.70 -4.93 13.95
CA VAL A 133 -4.67 -4.54 14.92
C VAL A 133 -5.36 -3.81 16.06
N ALA A 134 -5.52 -4.48 17.19
CA ALA A 134 -6.15 -3.92 18.38
C ALA A 134 -5.21 -2.92 19.08
N ASP A 135 -5.76 -1.90 19.73
CA ASP A 135 -4.96 -0.96 20.52
C ASP A 135 -4.32 -1.65 21.74
N GLU A 136 -5.03 -2.63 22.30
CA GLU A 136 -4.58 -3.40 23.45
C GLU A 136 -3.75 -4.61 23.00
N ALA A 137 -2.55 -4.75 23.55
CA ALA A 137 -1.63 -5.81 23.16
C ALA A 137 -1.75 -7.10 24.01
N ASP A 138 -2.71 -7.15 24.94
CA ASP A 138 -2.92 -8.32 25.79
C ASP A 138 -3.35 -9.52 24.95
N ALA A 139 -2.54 -10.57 24.97
CA ALA A 139 -2.74 -11.80 24.21
C ALA A 139 -4.03 -12.56 24.57
N ALA A 140 -4.63 -12.31 25.74
CA ALA A 140 -5.87 -12.95 26.17
C ALA A 140 -7.12 -12.11 25.86
N LYS A 141 -6.95 -10.85 25.43
CA LYS A 141 -8.09 -9.96 25.18
C LYS A 141 -8.84 -10.40 23.92
N VAL A 142 -10.16 -10.53 24.04
CA VAL A 142 -11.05 -10.86 22.92
C VAL A 142 -11.62 -9.58 22.34
N HIS A 143 -11.58 -9.48 21.02
CA HIS A 143 -12.06 -8.34 20.25
C HIS A 143 -13.10 -8.78 19.22
N GLN A 144 -14.01 -7.88 18.87
CA GLN A 144 -15.01 -8.08 17.83
C GLN A 144 -15.23 -6.79 17.05
N ALA A 145 -15.43 -6.92 15.74
CA ALA A 145 -15.76 -5.80 14.88
C ALA A 145 -16.70 -6.25 13.76
N VAL A 146 -17.38 -5.28 13.13
CA VAL A 146 -18.14 -5.51 11.90
C VAL A 146 -17.61 -4.57 10.83
N VAL A 147 -17.10 -5.12 9.73
CA VAL A 147 -16.58 -4.35 8.58
C VAL A 147 -17.25 -4.86 7.32
N ASP A 148 -17.83 -3.95 6.53
CA ASP A 148 -18.63 -4.27 5.34
C ASP A 148 -19.72 -5.34 5.58
N GLY A 149 -20.33 -5.31 6.77
CA GLY A 149 -21.36 -6.29 7.15
C GLY A 149 -20.83 -7.67 7.53
N LYS A 150 -19.51 -7.89 7.54
CA LYS A 150 -18.86 -9.12 7.99
C LYS A 150 -18.43 -8.99 9.45
N ALA A 151 -18.83 -9.96 10.28
CA ALA A 151 -18.39 -10.04 11.66
C ALA A 151 -16.97 -10.63 11.73
N LEU A 152 -16.08 -9.93 12.44
CA LEU A 152 -14.72 -10.34 12.72
C LEU A 152 -14.59 -10.56 14.23
N GLY A 153 -13.94 -11.64 14.63
CA GLY A 153 -13.62 -11.93 16.02
C GLY A 153 -12.19 -12.45 16.13
N TRP A 154 -11.40 -11.87 17.02
CA TRP A 154 -10.01 -12.29 17.25
C TRP A 154 -9.64 -12.17 18.72
N THR A 155 -8.48 -12.74 19.07
CA THR A 155 -7.91 -12.67 20.42
C THR A 155 -6.46 -12.23 20.33
N GLY A 156 -6.05 -11.35 21.23
CA GLY A 156 -4.73 -10.73 21.20
C GLY A 156 -4.63 -9.51 20.30
N HIS A 157 -3.41 -9.00 20.18
CA HIS A 157 -3.13 -7.75 19.48
C HIS A 157 -3.47 -7.77 17.99
N VAL A 158 -3.31 -8.92 17.31
CA VAL A 158 -3.46 -9.01 15.85
C VAL A 158 -4.36 -10.18 15.46
N GLY A 159 -5.38 -9.91 14.66
CA GLY A 159 -6.20 -10.90 13.97
C GLY A 159 -5.89 -10.92 12.47
N ARG A 160 -5.91 -12.10 11.86
CA ARG A 160 -5.81 -12.27 10.39
C ARG A 160 -6.95 -13.14 9.89
N PHE A 161 -7.57 -12.71 8.80
CA PHE A 161 -8.65 -13.41 8.13
C PHE A 161 -8.34 -13.49 6.63
N ASP A 162 -8.38 -14.69 6.07
CA ASP A 162 -8.17 -14.94 4.65
C ASP A 162 -9.47 -15.50 4.07
N GLU A 163 -10.07 -14.78 3.13
CA GLU A 163 -11.34 -15.11 2.51
C GLU A 163 -11.22 -15.21 0.99
N ARG A 164 -12.20 -15.82 0.35
CA ARG A 164 -12.35 -15.83 -1.11
C ARG A 164 -13.78 -15.45 -1.45
N THR A 165 -13.94 -14.42 -2.26
CA THR A 165 -15.25 -14.10 -2.85
C THR A 165 -15.71 -15.33 -3.64
N ALA A 166 -16.87 -15.89 -3.29
CA ALA A 166 -17.45 -16.98 -4.05
C ALA A 166 -17.74 -16.47 -5.47
N GLY A 167 -16.88 -16.80 -6.43
CA GLY A 167 -17.11 -16.46 -7.83
C GLY A 167 -18.36 -17.18 -8.30
N GLU A 168 -19.23 -16.44 -9.00
CA GLU A 168 -20.27 -17.03 -9.85
C GLU A 168 -19.65 -18.20 -10.63
N ALA A 169 -20.27 -19.37 -10.48
CA ALA A 169 -19.84 -20.58 -11.16
C ALA A 169 -19.66 -20.27 -12.65
N ARG A 170 -18.43 -20.38 -13.16
CA ARG A 170 -18.20 -20.41 -14.60
C ARG A 170 -19.02 -21.57 -15.14
N GLN A 171 -20.15 -21.28 -15.78
CA GLN A 171 -20.79 -22.24 -16.66
C GLN A 171 -19.79 -22.52 -17.78
N GLU A 172 -19.27 -23.75 -17.82
CA GLU A 172 -18.65 -24.29 -19.00
C GLU A 172 -19.68 -24.23 -20.13
N VAL A 173 -19.53 -23.25 -21.03
CA VAL A 173 -20.21 -23.30 -22.31
C VAL A 173 -19.50 -24.35 -23.14
N ALA A 174 -20.01 -25.58 -23.05
CA ALA A 174 -19.80 -26.59 -24.07
C ALA A 174 -20.34 -26.05 -25.40
N SER A 175 -19.44 -25.63 -26.29
CA SER A 175 -19.70 -25.43 -27.71
C SER A 175 -18.41 -25.83 -28.41
N GLY A 176 -18.37 -26.71 -29.37
CA GLY A 176 -19.41 -27.33 -30.18
C GLY A 176 -18.66 -27.72 -31.46
N GLN A 177 -18.60 -29.01 -31.74
CA GLN A 177 -17.93 -29.54 -32.92
C GLN A 177 -18.60 -29.04 -34.21
N ARG A 178 -17.74 -28.64 -35.17
CA ARG A 178 -17.80 -28.91 -36.62
C ARG A 178 -18.78 -28.08 -37.48
N PRO A 179 -18.58 -27.96 -38.82
CA PRO A 179 -17.93 -28.90 -39.78
C PRO A 179 -16.42 -28.82 -39.90
#